data_AF-A0A3G3GWE1-F1
#
_entry.id   AF-A0A3G3GWE1-F1
#
_cell.length_a   1.000
_cell.length_b   1.000
_cell.length_c   1.000
_cell.angle_alpha   90.00
_cell.angle_beta   90.00
_cell.angle_gamma   90.00
#
_symmetry.space_group_name_H-M   'P 1'
#
loop_
_entity.id
_entity.type
_entity.pdbx_description
1 polymer ?
#
loop_
_entity_poly.entity_id
_entity_poly.type
_entity_poly.pdbx_seq_one_letter_code
_entity_poly.pdbx_strand_id
1 'polypeptide(L)'
;MSFFYYAFPPFYSYVCKNINPCKRMKRKAISILITFVLIILPFLVMSLIGRYSPYVEGNSFQRYIIICAAISVAIVLAVLLLFYYSPQSFEGVPIGSAFLFLLVCPLIGIFGLASAPDLSLRMLEHPEREHLRYIFLFIAAILFGVFGLLLLMSNSFKDKRLMRWLMTAVFILAFAEFSWEFRHHYLYPEAMKEWISQGKKVEDFARHYDSPTVVNIGILGRLIQFSLIIWLSIYFYKLRHINSWSPIVSVIFSLLGIITATMIYFIQFNFPKGLEFLMLFFIPGIPFFLLYWLGVALLTKSKKSRITEH
;
A
#
# COMPACT_ATOMS: atom_id res chain seq x y z
N MET A 1 -4.16 -56.84 46.75
CA MET A 1 -5.35 -57.65 46.41
C MET A 1 -6.26 -56.80 45.52
N SER A 2 -6.49 -57.32 44.30
CA SER A 2 -7.66 -57.15 43.42
C SER A 2 -8.04 -55.71 42.99
N PHE A 3 -7.75 -55.24 41.76
CA PHE A 3 -8.25 -55.61 40.41
C PHE A 3 -9.54 -54.88 39.97
N PHE A 4 -9.38 -54.07 38.91
CA PHE A 4 -10.26 -53.81 37.76
C PHE A 4 -11.70 -53.30 37.97
N TYR A 5 -11.93 -52.04 37.54
CA TYR A 5 -13.07 -51.70 36.70
C TYR A 5 -12.60 -50.78 35.56
N TYR A 6 -12.40 -51.39 34.39
CA TYR A 6 -12.42 -50.71 33.09
C TYR A 6 -13.89 -50.48 32.72
N ALA A 7 -14.30 -49.22 32.53
CA ALA A 7 -15.56 -48.86 31.92
C ALA A 7 -15.30 -48.05 30.65
N PHE A 8 -15.93 -48.50 29.57
CA PHE A 8 -15.86 -48.02 28.19
C PHE A 8 -15.99 -46.50 28.02
N PRO A 9 -15.27 -45.86 27.08
CA PRO A 9 -15.65 -44.55 26.58
C PRO A 9 -16.88 -44.66 25.67
N PRO A 10 -17.83 -43.70 25.72
CA PRO A 10 -18.95 -43.68 24.80
C PRO A 10 -18.48 -43.33 23.38
N PHE A 11 -18.99 -44.09 22.41
CA PHE A 11 -18.92 -43.79 20.99
C PHE A 11 -19.49 -42.39 20.72
N TYR A 12 -18.61 -41.39 20.55
CA TYR A 12 -19.02 -40.14 19.93
C TYR A 12 -19.19 -40.37 18.43
N SER A 13 -20.46 -40.31 18.03
CA SER A 13 -20.96 -40.29 16.66
C SER A 13 -20.14 -39.33 15.77
N TYR A 14 -19.45 -39.90 14.78
CA TYR A 14 -18.90 -39.16 13.65
C TYR A 14 -20.06 -38.64 12.79
N VAL A 15 -20.63 -37.49 13.17
CA VAL A 15 -21.49 -36.73 12.26
C VAL A 15 -20.59 -36.10 11.21
N CYS A 16 -20.39 -36.83 10.10
CA CYS A 16 -19.89 -36.29 8.85
C CYS A 16 -20.83 -35.16 8.39
N LYS A 17 -20.53 -33.92 8.80
CA LYS A 17 -21.19 -32.72 8.25
C LYS A 17 -20.82 -32.62 6.78
N ASN A 18 -21.75 -33.09 5.95
CA ASN A 18 -21.69 -33.11 4.49
C ASN A 18 -21.79 -31.68 3.92
N ILE A 19 -20.73 -30.88 4.09
CA ILE A 19 -20.58 -29.62 3.36
C ILE A 19 -20.09 -30.01 1.97
N ASN A 20 -20.99 -29.93 0.98
CA ASN A 20 -20.69 -30.21 -0.42
C ASN A 20 -19.34 -29.58 -0.84
N PRO A 21 -18.31 -30.38 -1.18
CA PRO A 21 -16.97 -29.87 -1.49
C PRO A 21 -16.99 -28.87 -2.65
N CYS A 22 -17.94 -29.04 -3.58
CA CYS A 22 -18.22 -28.12 -4.67
C CYS A 22 -18.64 -26.70 -4.21
N LYS A 23 -19.50 -26.58 -3.17
CA LYS A 23 -19.92 -25.28 -2.62
C LYS A 23 -18.77 -24.54 -1.94
N ARG A 24 -17.87 -25.28 -1.29
CA ARG A 24 -16.66 -24.74 -0.63
C ARG A 24 -15.63 -24.25 -1.64
N MET A 25 -15.40 -24.97 -2.73
CA MET A 25 -14.52 -24.55 -3.82
C MET A 25 -15.04 -23.29 -4.52
N LYS A 26 -16.33 -23.23 -4.85
CA LYS A 26 -16.95 -22.06 -5.47
C LYS A 26 -16.77 -20.80 -4.63
N ARG A 27 -17.01 -20.88 -3.31
CA ARG A 27 -16.83 -19.74 -2.39
C ARG A 27 -15.38 -19.26 -2.30
N LYS A 28 -14.41 -20.19 -2.34
CA LYS A 28 -12.98 -19.84 -2.38
C LYS A 28 -12.60 -19.15 -3.70
N ALA A 29 -13.04 -19.68 -4.83
CA ALA A 29 -12.78 -19.10 -6.14
C ALA A 29 -13.35 -17.66 -6.25
N ILE A 30 -14.59 -17.46 -5.79
CA ILE A 30 -15.22 -16.13 -5.76
C ILE A 30 -14.44 -15.16 -4.86
N SER A 31 -14.02 -15.60 -3.66
CA SER A 31 -13.23 -14.76 -2.74
C SER A 31 -11.87 -14.36 -3.33
N ILE A 32 -11.21 -15.27 -4.04
CA ILE A 32 -9.96 -14.99 -4.75
C ILE A 32 -10.22 -13.98 -5.87
N LEU A 33 -11.26 -14.19 -6.68
CA LEU A 33 -11.64 -13.28 -7.76
C LEU A 33 -11.94 -11.87 -7.24
N ILE A 34 -12.74 -11.74 -6.19
CA ILE A 34 -13.04 -10.45 -5.53
C ILE A 34 -11.74 -9.79 -5.06
N THR A 35 -10.83 -10.56 -4.46
CA THR A 35 -9.55 -10.01 -4.00
C THR A 35 -8.72 -9.46 -5.15
N PHE A 36 -8.64 -10.18 -6.27
CA PHE A 36 -7.95 -9.70 -7.46
C PHE A 36 -8.60 -8.44 -8.05
N VAL A 37 -9.93 -8.42 -8.16
CA VAL A 37 -10.68 -7.23 -8.63
C VAL A 37 -10.40 -6.02 -7.75
N LEU A 38 -10.37 -6.20 -6.43
CA LEU A 38 -10.03 -5.12 -5.50
C LEU A 38 -8.58 -4.66 -5.68
N ILE A 39 -7.61 -5.56 -5.80
CA ILE A 39 -6.20 -5.17 -6.03
C ILE A 39 -6.03 -4.32 -7.29
N ILE A 40 -6.73 -4.66 -8.37
CA ILE A 40 -6.64 -3.90 -9.63
C ILE A 40 -7.56 -2.68 -9.67
N LEU A 41 -8.36 -2.44 -8.63
CA LEU A 41 -9.36 -1.36 -8.57
C LEU A 41 -8.76 0.02 -8.87
N PRO A 42 -7.58 0.42 -8.34
CA PRO A 42 -6.97 1.70 -8.71
C PRO A 42 -6.78 1.87 -10.23
N PHE A 43 -6.39 0.80 -10.92
CA PHE A 43 -6.18 0.82 -12.38
C PHE A 43 -7.48 0.77 -13.17
N LEU A 44 -8.49 0.05 -12.67
CA LEU A 44 -9.83 0.05 -13.28
C LEU A 44 -10.44 1.45 -13.23
N VAL A 45 -10.36 2.12 -12.07
CA VAL A 45 -10.89 3.48 -11.91
C VAL A 45 -10.06 4.48 -12.71
N MET A 46 -8.73 4.33 -12.78
CA MET A 46 -7.86 5.15 -13.64
C MET A 46 -8.40 5.26 -15.07
N SER A 47 -8.86 4.16 -15.68
CA SER A 47 -9.39 4.19 -17.06
C SER A 47 -10.63 5.08 -17.22
N LEU A 48 -11.41 5.23 -16.16
CA LEU A 48 -12.63 6.05 -16.13
C LEU A 48 -12.30 7.52 -15.84
N ILE A 49 -11.45 7.78 -14.85
CA ILE A 49 -11.16 9.14 -14.40
C ILE A 49 -10.05 9.82 -15.18
N GLY A 50 -9.16 9.06 -15.83
CA GLY A 50 -8.04 9.59 -16.62
C GLY A 50 -8.49 10.50 -17.75
N ARG A 51 -9.70 10.30 -18.28
CA ARG A 51 -10.30 11.18 -19.29
C ARG A 51 -10.62 12.59 -18.77
N TYR A 52 -10.73 12.74 -17.46
CA TYR A 52 -10.95 14.02 -16.77
C TYR A 52 -9.66 14.59 -16.17
N SER A 53 -8.51 13.97 -16.44
CA SER A 53 -7.20 14.43 -15.94
C SER A 53 -6.94 15.87 -16.38
N PRO A 54 -6.36 16.72 -15.51
CA PRO A 54 -5.95 18.08 -15.86
C PRO A 54 -4.80 18.11 -16.87
N TYR A 55 -4.16 16.97 -17.17
CA TYR A 55 -3.14 16.88 -18.23
C TYR A 55 -3.75 16.70 -19.62
N VAL A 56 -5.06 16.44 -19.73
CA VAL A 56 -5.77 16.40 -21.01
C VAL A 56 -6.34 17.77 -21.30
N GLU A 57 -6.07 18.28 -22.51
CA GLU A 57 -6.47 19.61 -22.95
C GLU A 57 -8.00 19.82 -22.83
N GLY A 58 -8.41 20.98 -22.32
CA GLY A 58 -9.82 21.34 -22.10
C GLY A 58 -10.42 20.87 -20.77
N ASN A 59 -9.72 20.02 -19.98
CA ASN A 59 -10.18 19.64 -18.66
C ASN A 59 -9.78 20.66 -17.58
N SER A 60 -10.68 20.89 -16.62
CA SER A 60 -10.40 21.76 -15.47
C SER A 60 -9.84 20.99 -14.29
N PHE A 61 -8.82 21.55 -13.65
CA PHE A 61 -8.20 21.02 -12.43
C PHE A 61 -9.21 20.84 -11.28
N GLN A 62 -10.09 21.81 -11.08
CA GLN A 62 -11.13 21.76 -10.05
C GLN A 62 -12.10 20.59 -10.27
N ARG A 63 -12.51 20.31 -11.52
CA ARG A 63 -13.40 19.19 -11.83
C ARG A 63 -12.74 17.86 -11.48
N TYR A 64 -11.45 17.71 -11.77
CA TYR A 64 -10.70 16.52 -11.41
C TYR A 64 -10.70 16.29 -9.89
N ILE A 65 -10.41 17.33 -9.09
CA ILE A 65 -10.44 17.26 -7.62
C ILE A 65 -11.82 16.84 -7.11
N ILE A 66 -12.89 17.43 -7.64
CA ILE A 66 -14.27 17.11 -7.23
C ILE A 66 -14.59 15.63 -7.52
N ILE A 67 -14.20 15.12 -8.68
CA ILE A 67 -14.39 13.70 -9.04
C ILE A 67 -13.63 12.80 -8.08
N CYS A 68 -12.35 13.08 -7.82
CA CYS A 68 -11.53 12.32 -6.88
C CYS A 68 -12.12 12.34 -5.46
N ALA A 69 -12.60 13.50 -5.00
CA ALA A 69 -13.24 13.66 -3.70
C ALA A 69 -14.54 12.85 -3.61
N ALA A 70 -15.41 12.93 -4.62
CA ALA A 70 -16.67 12.18 -4.65
C ALA A 70 -16.43 10.66 -4.62
N ILE A 71 -15.48 10.15 -5.41
CA ILE A 71 -15.10 8.74 -5.40
C ILE A 71 -14.53 8.34 -4.03
N SER A 72 -13.64 9.15 -3.46
CA SER A 72 -13.05 8.88 -2.15
C SER A 72 -14.10 8.82 -1.05
N VAL A 73 -15.07 9.75 -1.04
CA VAL A 73 -16.20 9.75 -0.10
C VAL A 73 -17.04 8.48 -0.29
N ALA A 74 -17.37 8.11 -1.52
CA ALA A 74 -18.15 6.89 -1.80
C ALA A 74 -17.42 5.63 -1.29
N ILE A 75 -16.10 5.52 -1.50
CA ILE A 75 -15.28 4.41 -1.01
C ILE A 75 -15.25 4.39 0.52
N VAL A 76 -15.02 5.53 1.17
CA VAL A 76 -15.00 5.63 2.63
C VAL A 76 -16.36 5.22 3.21
N LEU A 77 -17.46 5.71 2.65
CA LEU A 77 -18.81 5.33 3.06
C LEU A 77 -19.05 3.83 2.87
N ALA A 78 -18.63 3.25 1.75
CA ALA A 78 -18.73 1.81 1.52
C ALA A 78 -17.94 1.01 2.57
N VAL A 79 -16.73 1.44 2.91
CA VAL A 79 -15.91 0.83 3.97
C VAL A 79 -16.60 0.94 5.33
N LEU A 80 -17.12 2.12 5.69
CA LEU A 80 -17.85 2.33 6.94
C LEU A 80 -19.09 1.46 7.03
N LEU A 81 -19.87 1.36 5.95
CA LEU A 81 -21.04 0.48 5.88
C LEU A 81 -20.65 -0.99 6.01
N LEU A 82 -19.57 -1.42 5.36
CA LEU A 82 -19.04 -2.78 5.51
C LEU A 82 -18.64 -3.07 6.97
N PHE A 83 -18.05 -2.11 7.67
CA PHE A 83 -17.75 -2.25 9.10
C PHE A 83 -18.99 -2.28 9.96
N TYR A 84 -19.99 -1.43 9.68
CA TYR A 84 -21.24 -1.38 10.42
C TYR A 84 -22.04 -2.69 10.32
N TYR A 85 -22.10 -3.27 9.12
CA TYR A 85 -22.89 -4.49 8.86
C TYR A 85 -22.12 -5.80 9.01
N SER A 86 -20.80 -5.77 9.25
CA SER A 86 -20.01 -7.00 9.41
C SER A 86 -20.00 -7.44 10.88
N PRO A 87 -20.61 -8.59 11.24
CA PRO A 87 -20.72 -9.08 12.61
C PRO A 87 -19.39 -9.66 13.16
N GLN A 88 -18.24 -9.34 12.56
CA GLN A 88 -16.97 -9.88 13.01
C GLN A 88 -16.52 -9.13 14.27
N SER A 89 -16.20 -9.88 15.34
CA SER A 89 -15.41 -9.34 16.45
C SER A 89 -14.03 -8.94 15.91
N PHE A 90 -13.87 -7.63 15.74
CA PHE A 90 -12.71 -7.01 15.12
C PHE A 90 -11.79 -6.44 16.22
N GLU A 91 -11.02 -7.30 16.87
CA GLU A 91 -9.94 -6.81 17.73
C GLU A 91 -8.71 -6.39 16.88
N GLY A 92 -8.38 -5.09 16.92
CA GLY A 92 -7.09 -4.49 16.57
C GLY A 92 -6.68 -4.50 15.09
N VAL A 93 -6.23 -5.66 14.59
CA VAL A 93 -5.67 -5.84 13.22
C VAL A 93 -6.66 -5.45 12.10
N PRO A 94 -7.97 -5.71 12.20
CA PRO A 94 -8.93 -5.41 11.13
C PRO A 94 -9.22 -3.92 10.94
N ILE A 95 -9.26 -3.14 12.03
CA ILE A 95 -9.47 -1.68 11.96
C ILE A 95 -8.25 -1.03 11.30
N GLY A 96 -7.03 -1.45 11.67
CA GLY A 96 -5.81 -1.00 10.99
C GLY A 96 -5.83 -1.32 9.49
N SER A 97 -6.30 -2.52 9.11
CA SER A 97 -6.34 -2.91 7.69
C SER A 97 -7.29 -2.06 6.83
N ALA A 98 -8.29 -1.41 7.44
CA ALA A 98 -9.14 -0.44 6.76
C ALA A 98 -8.32 0.74 6.22
N PHE A 99 -7.39 1.27 7.02
CA PHE A 99 -6.56 2.40 6.62
C PHE A 99 -5.61 2.04 5.47
N LEU A 100 -5.05 0.82 5.48
CA LEU A 100 -4.30 0.32 4.33
C LEU A 100 -5.18 0.16 3.09
N PHE A 101 -6.41 -0.32 3.24
CA PHE A 101 -7.34 -0.40 2.11
C PHE A 101 -7.73 0.99 1.57
N LEU A 102 -7.89 1.98 2.44
CA LEU A 102 -8.20 3.36 2.06
C LEU A 102 -7.07 4.06 1.28
N LEU A 103 -5.86 3.46 1.21
CA LEU A 103 -4.81 3.89 0.27
C LEU A 103 -5.28 3.85 -1.18
N VAL A 104 -6.34 3.09 -1.50
CA VAL A 104 -7.01 3.13 -2.82
C VAL A 104 -7.39 4.56 -3.23
N CYS A 105 -7.80 5.42 -2.29
CA CYS A 105 -8.25 6.78 -2.58
C CYS A 105 -7.12 7.66 -3.14
N PRO A 106 -5.99 7.86 -2.44
CA PRO A 106 -4.86 8.60 -3.02
C PRO A 106 -4.25 7.89 -4.24
N LEU A 107 -4.22 6.55 -4.29
CA LEU A 107 -3.72 5.83 -5.47
C LEU A 107 -4.56 6.06 -6.73
N ILE A 108 -5.90 6.08 -6.59
CA ILE A 108 -6.81 6.48 -7.67
C ILE A 108 -6.52 7.91 -8.12
N GLY A 109 -6.34 8.84 -7.17
CA GLY A 109 -5.96 10.22 -7.48
C GLY A 109 -4.62 10.34 -8.22
N ILE A 110 -3.63 9.53 -7.89
CA ILE A 110 -2.32 9.57 -8.57
C ILE A 110 -2.40 8.94 -9.95
N PHE A 111 -2.91 7.71 -10.05
CA PHE A 111 -3.01 7.00 -11.33
C PHE A 111 -4.00 7.68 -12.28
N GLY A 112 -5.04 8.30 -11.75
CA GLY A 112 -6.03 9.05 -12.51
C GLY A 112 -5.51 10.32 -13.16
N LEU A 113 -4.35 10.86 -12.75
CA LEU A 113 -3.69 11.92 -13.51
C LEU A 113 -3.24 11.42 -14.89
N ALA A 114 -3.12 10.10 -15.08
CA ALA A 114 -2.81 9.45 -16.36
C ALA A 114 -1.53 9.99 -17.03
N SER A 115 -0.63 10.56 -16.22
CA SER A 115 0.64 11.12 -16.62
C SER A 115 1.71 10.74 -15.61
N ALA A 116 2.92 10.51 -16.10
CA ALA A 116 4.11 10.51 -15.25
C ALA A 116 4.30 11.91 -14.65
N PRO A 117 5.01 12.03 -13.50
CA PRO A 117 5.40 13.34 -12.98
C PRO A 117 6.14 14.14 -14.05
N ASP A 118 5.71 15.38 -14.30
CA ASP A 118 6.43 16.29 -15.18
C ASP A 118 7.62 16.87 -14.41
N LEU A 119 8.83 16.61 -14.89
CA LEU A 119 10.08 17.15 -14.34
C LEU A 119 10.70 18.24 -15.23
N SER A 120 9.96 18.70 -16.25
CA SER A 120 10.42 19.69 -17.22
C SER A 120 9.95 21.10 -16.88
N LEU A 121 10.44 22.10 -17.63
CA LEU A 121 10.03 23.50 -17.51
C LEU A 121 8.51 23.69 -17.66
N ARG A 122 7.83 22.82 -18.40
CA ARG A 122 6.38 22.89 -18.62
C ARG A 122 5.57 22.76 -17.34
N MET A 123 6.12 22.12 -16.30
CA MET A 123 5.43 22.03 -15.01
C MET A 123 5.12 23.40 -14.40
N LEU A 124 5.93 24.43 -14.71
CA LEU A 124 5.78 25.77 -14.14
C LEU A 124 4.55 26.51 -14.68
N GLU A 125 3.97 26.05 -15.80
CA GLU A 125 2.70 26.57 -16.31
C GLU A 125 1.53 26.14 -15.41
N HIS A 126 1.63 24.95 -14.81
CA HIS A 126 0.58 24.34 -13.99
C HIS A 126 1.16 23.55 -12.79
N PRO A 127 1.87 24.21 -11.86
CA PRO A 127 2.53 23.55 -10.74
C PRO A 127 1.54 22.84 -9.80
N GLU A 128 0.28 23.30 -9.76
CA GLU A 128 -0.78 22.73 -8.95
C GLU A 128 -1.03 21.24 -9.25
N ARG A 129 -0.71 20.78 -10.47
CA ARG A 129 -0.88 19.39 -10.88
C ARG A 129 0.09 18.45 -10.18
N GLU A 130 1.36 18.86 -10.06
CA GLU A 130 2.36 18.09 -9.32
C GLU A 130 2.15 18.22 -7.81
N HIS A 131 1.81 19.41 -7.31
CA HIS A 131 1.42 19.59 -5.91
C HIS A 131 0.30 18.63 -5.50
N LEU A 132 -0.73 18.47 -6.34
CA LEU A 132 -1.83 17.55 -6.08
C LEU A 132 -1.35 16.08 -5.99
N ARG A 133 -0.46 15.65 -6.89
CA ARG A 133 0.14 14.31 -6.87
C ARG A 133 0.84 14.04 -5.54
N TYR A 134 1.64 14.98 -5.07
CA TYR A 134 2.37 14.84 -3.82
C TYR A 134 1.47 14.99 -2.58
N ILE A 135 0.41 15.80 -2.64
CA ILE A 135 -0.64 15.82 -1.60
C ILE A 135 -1.29 14.44 -1.48
N PHE A 136 -1.60 13.74 -2.58
CA PHE A 136 -2.11 12.38 -2.50
C PHE A 136 -1.11 11.41 -1.85
N LEU A 137 0.18 11.50 -2.18
CA LEU A 137 1.22 10.71 -1.53
C LEU A 137 1.33 11.02 -0.02
N PHE A 138 1.15 12.28 0.38
CA PHE A 138 1.14 12.67 1.78
C PHE A 138 -0.07 12.11 2.52
N ILE A 139 -1.26 12.15 1.91
CA ILE A 139 -2.46 11.49 2.45
C ILE A 139 -2.21 9.98 2.60
N ALA A 140 -1.56 9.33 1.62
CA ALA A 140 -1.17 7.93 1.72
C ALA A 140 -0.21 7.67 2.89
N ALA A 141 0.78 8.55 3.11
CA ALA A 141 1.69 8.49 4.24
C ALA A 141 0.93 8.59 5.58
N ILE A 142 -0.03 9.52 5.70
CA ILE A 142 -0.87 9.67 6.90
C ILE A 142 -1.68 8.39 7.17
N LEU A 143 -2.35 7.83 6.16
CA LEU A 143 -3.11 6.58 6.30
C LEU A 143 -2.22 5.42 6.74
N PHE A 144 -1.02 5.32 6.17
CA PHE A 144 -0.01 4.35 6.59
C PHE A 144 0.46 4.58 8.04
N GLY A 145 0.67 5.83 8.45
CA GLY A 145 1.03 6.20 9.82
C GLY A 145 -0.05 5.81 10.84
N VAL A 146 -1.32 6.07 10.52
CA VAL A 146 -2.47 5.65 11.36
C VAL A 146 -2.53 4.13 11.47
N PHE A 147 -2.35 3.40 10.36
CA PHE A 147 -2.24 1.95 10.40
C PHE A 147 -1.11 1.48 11.32
N GLY A 148 0.09 2.06 11.19
CA GLY A 148 1.25 1.72 12.03
C GLY A 148 0.98 1.95 13.51
N LEU A 149 0.39 3.09 13.86
CA LEU A 149 0.01 3.41 15.25
C LEU A 149 -0.97 2.37 15.82
N LEU A 150 -2.04 2.06 15.10
CA LEU A 150 -3.04 1.07 15.52
C LEU A 150 -2.44 -0.33 15.65
N LEU A 151 -1.56 -0.72 14.73
CA LEU A 151 -0.86 -1.99 14.79
C LEU A 151 0.04 -2.09 16.03
N LEU A 152 0.75 -1.02 16.38
CA LEU A 152 1.64 -0.98 17.55
C LEU A 152 0.89 -0.91 18.88
N MET A 153 -0.34 -0.39 18.89
CA MET A 153 -1.25 -0.40 20.03
C MET A 153 -1.96 -1.74 20.21
N SER A 154 -1.99 -2.59 19.17
CA SER A 154 -2.65 -3.88 19.23
C SER A 154 -1.93 -4.88 20.14
N ASN A 155 -2.68 -5.83 20.70
CA ASN A 155 -2.13 -6.92 21.51
C ASN A 155 -1.23 -7.89 20.71
N SER A 156 -1.12 -7.74 19.38
CA SER A 156 -0.36 -8.65 18.51
C SER A 156 1.15 -8.67 18.80
N PHE A 157 1.67 -7.71 19.56
CA PHE A 157 3.08 -7.62 19.99
C PHE A 157 3.31 -7.75 21.50
N LYS A 158 2.27 -8.08 22.29
CA LYS A 158 2.31 -8.00 23.76
C LYS A 158 3.44 -8.83 24.39
N ASP A 159 3.74 -10.00 23.81
CA ASP A 159 4.72 -10.94 24.38
C ASP A 159 6.13 -10.80 23.79
N LYS A 160 6.37 -9.86 22.86
CA LYS A 160 7.66 -9.72 22.15
C LYS A 160 8.16 -8.27 22.14
N ARG A 161 8.62 -7.80 23.31
CA ARG A 161 9.09 -6.42 23.53
C ARG A 161 10.14 -5.96 22.51
N LEU A 162 11.17 -6.77 22.25
CA LEU A 162 12.22 -6.43 21.27
C LEU A 162 11.65 -6.25 19.86
N MET A 163 10.81 -7.19 19.41
CA MET A 163 10.19 -7.14 18.09
C MET A 163 9.30 -5.90 17.93
N ARG A 164 8.57 -5.52 18.98
CA ARG A 164 7.77 -4.29 19.00
C ARG A 164 8.62 -3.05 18.80
N TRP A 165 9.75 -2.92 19.50
CA TRP A 165 10.65 -1.77 19.37
C TRP A 165 11.31 -1.71 17.99
N LEU A 166 11.80 -2.85 17.48
CA LEU A 166 12.39 -2.90 16.14
C LEU A 166 11.37 -2.51 15.07
N MET A 167 10.15 -3.07 15.14
CA MET A 167 9.07 -2.71 14.23
C MET A 167 8.72 -1.22 14.32
N THR A 168 8.64 -0.67 15.54
CA THR A 168 8.38 0.75 15.77
C THR A 168 9.45 1.62 15.13
N ALA A 169 10.73 1.30 15.33
CA ALA A 169 11.83 2.05 14.73
C ALA A 169 11.77 2.03 13.20
N VAL A 170 11.56 0.86 12.59
CA VAL A 170 11.44 0.73 11.13
C VAL A 170 10.22 1.49 10.59
N PHE A 171 9.08 1.47 11.29
CA PHE A 171 7.90 2.25 10.91
C PHE A 171 8.17 3.76 10.95
N ILE A 172 8.82 4.25 12.01
CA ILE A 172 9.16 5.67 12.14
C ILE A 172 10.08 6.09 11.01
N LEU A 173 11.11 5.29 10.70
CA LEU A 173 12.01 5.56 9.58
C LEU A 173 11.28 5.56 8.23
N ALA A 174 10.43 4.56 7.97
CA ALA A 174 9.64 4.50 6.74
C ALA A 174 8.70 5.71 6.59
N PHE A 175 8.04 6.11 7.68
CA PHE A 175 7.13 7.27 7.70
C PHE A 175 7.90 8.59 7.52
N ALA A 176 9.06 8.73 8.15
CA ALA A 176 9.93 9.89 7.99
C ALA A 176 10.39 10.03 6.53
N GLU A 177 10.79 8.92 5.91
CA GLU A 177 11.16 8.87 4.49
C GLU A 177 9.99 9.25 3.58
N PHE A 178 8.80 8.67 3.78
CA PHE A 178 7.61 9.08 3.00
C PHE A 178 7.28 10.57 3.16
N SER A 179 7.44 11.11 4.37
CA SER A 179 7.20 12.53 4.65
C SER A 179 8.25 13.43 4.01
N TRP A 180 9.51 12.98 4.01
CA TRP A 180 10.62 13.67 3.34
C TRP A 180 10.41 13.68 1.82
N GLU A 181 10.05 12.56 1.21
CA GLU A 181 9.77 12.46 -0.23
C GLU A 181 8.61 13.36 -0.66
N PHE A 182 7.55 13.43 0.15
CA PHE A 182 6.48 14.40 -0.06
C PHE A 182 7.05 15.82 -0.12
N ARG A 183 7.79 16.25 0.91
CA ARG A 183 8.32 17.61 0.97
C ARG A 183 9.29 17.91 -0.17
N HIS A 184 10.21 16.98 -0.45
CA HIS A 184 11.23 17.11 -1.49
C HIS A 184 10.59 17.29 -2.86
N HIS A 185 9.59 16.49 -3.20
CA HIS A 185 8.99 16.61 -4.52
C HIS A 185 7.88 17.65 -4.62
N TYR A 186 7.17 17.95 -3.53
CA TYR A 186 6.17 19.02 -3.49
C TYR A 186 6.79 20.39 -3.79
N LEU A 187 8.00 20.65 -3.30
CA LEU A 187 8.72 21.91 -3.48
C LEU A 187 9.53 21.99 -4.79
N TYR A 188 9.46 20.95 -5.64
CA TYR A 188 10.22 20.90 -6.89
C TYR A 188 9.90 22.09 -7.83
N PRO A 189 8.62 22.46 -8.06
CA PRO A 189 8.29 23.60 -8.92
C PRO A 189 8.80 24.94 -8.36
N GLU A 190 8.66 25.15 -7.05
CA GLU A 190 9.14 26.36 -6.36
C GLU A 190 10.66 26.49 -6.47
N ALA A 191 11.39 25.41 -6.22
CA ALA A 191 12.84 25.39 -6.31
C ALA A 191 13.33 25.62 -7.75
N MET A 192 12.64 25.07 -8.76
CA MET A 192 12.96 25.32 -10.16
C MET A 192 12.73 26.79 -10.52
N LYS A 193 11.62 27.38 -10.06
CA LYS A 193 11.31 28.79 -10.28
C LYS A 193 12.37 29.69 -9.65
N GLU A 194 12.79 29.40 -8.42
CA GLU A 194 13.86 30.12 -7.74
C GLU A 194 15.20 29.99 -8.50
N TRP A 195 15.55 28.77 -8.93
CA TRP A 195 16.76 28.51 -9.70
C TRP A 195 16.84 29.34 -10.98
N ILE A 196 15.74 29.41 -11.73
CA ILE A 196 15.65 30.22 -12.97
C ILE A 196 15.74 31.70 -12.64
N SER A 197 15.12 32.16 -11.55
CA SER A 197 15.17 33.57 -11.13
C SER A 197 16.58 34.05 -10.79
N GLN A 198 17.47 33.12 -10.40
CA GLN A 198 18.90 33.38 -10.18
C GLN A 198 19.73 33.43 -11.49
N GLY A 199 19.09 33.35 -12.66
CA GLY A 199 19.75 33.36 -13.96
C GLY A 199 20.48 32.06 -14.31
N LYS A 200 20.18 30.96 -13.61
CA LYS A 200 20.81 29.66 -13.83
C LYS A 200 20.10 28.87 -14.94
N LYS A 201 20.85 27.97 -15.58
CA LYS A 201 20.35 27.12 -16.68
C LYS A 201 19.41 26.03 -16.17
N VAL A 202 18.29 25.82 -16.86
CA VAL A 202 17.26 24.83 -16.48
C VAL A 202 17.81 23.40 -16.57
N GLU A 203 18.68 23.15 -17.55
CA GLU A 203 19.24 21.83 -17.84
C GLU A 203 20.10 21.30 -16.67
N ASP A 204 20.66 22.20 -15.87
CA ASP A 204 21.50 21.86 -14.71
C ASP A 204 20.68 21.67 -13.42
N PHE A 205 19.40 22.07 -13.41
CA PHE A 205 18.57 22.08 -12.21
C PHE A 205 18.40 20.67 -11.62
N ALA A 206 18.00 19.69 -12.43
CA ALA A 206 17.71 18.34 -11.92
C ALA A 206 18.94 17.69 -11.26
N ARG A 207 20.14 17.88 -11.82
CA ARG A 207 21.40 17.38 -11.25
C ARG A 207 21.75 18.05 -9.92
N HIS A 208 21.40 19.33 -9.78
CA HIS A 208 21.60 20.07 -8.54
C HIS A 208 20.57 19.67 -7.47
N TYR A 209 19.30 19.61 -7.85
CA TYR A 209 18.17 19.31 -6.98
C TYR A 209 18.25 17.89 -6.43
N ASP A 210 18.48 16.92 -7.32
CA ASP A 210 18.65 15.51 -6.98
C ASP A 210 20.15 15.15 -6.92
N SER A 211 20.87 15.88 -6.05
CA SER A 211 22.29 15.61 -5.77
C SER A 211 22.50 14.17 -5.28
N PRO A 212 23.73 13.61 -5.35
CA PRO A 212 24.01 12.25 -4.90
C PRO A 212 23.56 11.97 -3.46
N THR A 213 23.62 12.98 -2.57
CA THR A 213 23.13 12.87 -1.19
C THR A 213 21.62 12.67 -1.14
N VAL A 214 20.86 13.44 -1.92
CA VAL A 214 19.39 13.33 -2.03
C VAL A 214 19.00 11.97 -2.61
N VAL A 215 19.70 11.52 -3.66
CA VAL A 215 19.49 10.20 -4.25
C VAL A 215 19.76 9.08 -3.25
N ASN A 216 20.82 9.19 -2.45
CA ASN A 216 21.15 8.21 -1.42
C ASN A 216 20.10 8.14 -0.30
N ILE A 217 19.48 9.26 0.07
CA ILE A 217 18.33 9.27 1.00
C ILE A 217 17.18 8.48 0.38
N GLY A 218 16.81 8.76 -0.88
CA GLY A 218 15.77 8.00 -1.59
C GLY A 218 16.06 6.50 -1.69
N ILE A 219 17.31 6.11 -1.94
CA ILE A 219 17.74 4.70 -1.93
C ILE A 219 17.51 4.07 -0.55
N LEU A 220 17.96 4.72 0.52
CA LEU A 220 17.78 4.24 1.89
C LEU A 220 16.29 4.11 2.22
N GLY A 221 15.49 5.10 1.85
CA GLY A 221 14.03 5.09 2.00
C GLY A 221 13.41 3.86 1.33
N ARG A 222 13.75 3.57 0.07
CA ARG A 222 13.24 2.38 -0.63
C ARG A 222 13.65 1.07 0.04
N LEU A 223 14.90 0.95 0.47
CA LEU A 223 15.37 -0.25 1.19
C LEU A 223 14.56 -0.47 2.46
N ILE A 224 14.32 0.58 3.25
CA ILE A 224 13.53 0.52 4.49
C ILE A 224 12.07 0.16 4.19
N GLN A 225 11.44 0.87 3.25
CA GLN A 225 10.03 0.69 2.91
C GLN A 225 9.75 -0.74 2.38
N PHE A 226 10.52 -1.24 1.42
CA PHE A 226 10.32 -2.59 0.87
C PHE A 226 10.66 -3.68 1.88
N SER A 227 11.68 -3.48 2.73
CA SER A 227 11.97 -4.40 3.83
C SER A 227 10.83 -4.47 4.84
N LEU A 228 10.23 -3.33 5.17
CA LEU A 228 9.07 -3.26 6.06
C LEU A 228 7.86 -3.97 5.45
N ILE A 229 7.59 -3.80 4.16
CA ILE A 229 6.50 -4.49 3.46
C ILE A 229 6.70 -6.01 3.50
N ILE A 230 7.92 -6.50 3.23
CA ILE A 230 8.26 -7.93 3.36
C ILE A 230 7.96 -8.41 4.79
N TRP A 231 8.43 -7.68 5.79
CA TRP A 231 8.24 -8.04 7.18
C TRP A 231 6.75 -8.10 7.54
N LEU A 232 5.98 -7.06 7.23
CA LEU A 232 4.54 -7.01 7.51
C LEU A 232 3.79 -8.16 6.83
N SER A 233 4.07 -8.42 5.55
CA SER A 233 3.44 -9.52 4.82
C SER A 233 3.76 -10.89 5.43
N ILE A 234 5.01 -11.16 5.80
CA ILE A 234 5.38 -12.41 6.48
C ILE A 234 4.74 -12.50 7.88
N TYR A 235 4.72 -11.38 8.61
CA TYR A 235 4.14 -11.30 9.96
C TYR A 235 2.64 -11.64 9.94
N PHE A 236 1.87 -10.98 9.08
CA PHE A 236 0.43 -11.26 8.96
C PHE A 236 0.14 -12.65 8.41
N TYR A 237 1.02 -13.21 7.58
CA TYR A 237 0.91 -14.60 7.17
C TYR A 237 1.11 -15.56 8.35
N LYS A 238 2.14 -15.35 9.18
CA LYS A 238 2.40 -16.17 10.39
C LYS A 238 1.24 -16.10 11.38
N LEU A 239 0.61 -14.93 11.54
CA LEU A 239 -0.60 -14.75 12.35
C LEU A 239 -1.86 -15.34 11.70
N ARG A 240 -1.76 -15.89 10.49
CA ARG A 240 -2.89 -16.39 9.70
C ARG A 240 -3.96 -15.29 9.49
N HIS A 241 -3.54 -14.05 9.28
CA HIS A 241 -4.42 -12.95 8.84
C HIS A 241 -4.48 -12.76 7.32
N ILE A 242 -3.51 -13.29 6.57
CA ILE A 242 -3.54 -13.31 5.08
C ILE A 242 -3.34 -14.73 4.54
N ASN A 243 -3.62 -14.95 3.25
CA ASN A 243 -3.37 -16.21 2.54
C ASN A 243 -1.92 -16.28 2.04
N SER A 244 -1.41 -17.47 1.74
CA SER A 244 0.00 -17.69 1.36
C SER A 244 0.44 -17.03 0.04
N TRP A 245 -0.48 -16.77 -0.89
CA TRP A 245 -0.13 -16.11 -2.16
C TRP A 245 0.23 -14.63 -1.98
N SER A 246 -0.40 -13.94 -1.02
CA SER A 246 -0.16 -12.51 -0.76
C SER A 246 1.29 -12.19 -0.32
N PRO A 247 1.89 -12.90 0.66
CA PRO A 247 3.28 -12.68 1.01
C PRO A 247 4.24 -13.08 -0.10
N ILE A 248 3.95 -14.12 -0.90
CA ILE A 248 4.79 -14.51 -2.05
C ILE A 248 4.91 -13.34 -3.03
N VAL A 249 3.77 -12.77 -3.43
CA VAL A 249 3.74 -11.65 -4.38
C VAL A 249 4.37 -10.40 -3.79
N SER A 250 4.07 -10.07 -2.53
CA SER A 250 4.67 -8.94 -1.83
C SER A 250 6.19 -9.04 -1.76
N VAL A 251 6.72 -10.24 -1.47
CA VAL A 251 8.16 -10.50 -1.40
C VAL A 251 8.81 -10.33 -2.77
N ILE A 252 8.23 -10.90 -3.83
CA ILE A 252 8.78 -10.76 -5.19
C ILE A 252 8.87 -9.28 -5.60
N PHE A 253 7.78 -8.52 -5.48
CA PHE A 253 7.79 -7.10 -5.86
C PHE A 253 8.69 -6.24 -4.97
N SER A 254 8.75 -6.55 -3.67
CA SER A 254 9.62 -5.81 -2.75
C SER A 254 11.10 -6.11 -3.01
N LEU A 255 11.45 -7.35 -3.38
CA LEU A 255 12.81 -7.71 -3.80
C LEU A 255 13.20 -6.98 -5.09
N LEU A 256 12.29 -6.86 -6.07
CA LEU A 256 12.54 -6.04 -7.26
C LEU A 256 12.83 -4.59 -6.90
N GLY A 257 12.12 -4.03 -5.91
CA GLY A 257 12.39 -2.68 -5.40
C GLY A 257 13.74 -2.54 -4.69
N ILE A 258 14.13 -3.52 -3.88
CA ILE A 258 15.45 -3.57 -3.24
C ILE A 258 16.57 -3.67 -4.29
N ILE A 259 16.40 -4.53 -5.29
CA ILE A 259 17.33 -4.67 -6.41
C ILE A 259 17.44 -3.33 -7.16
N THR A 260 16.31 -2.70 -7.47
CA THR A 260 16.27 -1.40 -8.17
C THR A 260 17.01 -0.32 -7.38
N ALA A 261 16.74 -0.18 -6.08
CA ALA A 261 17.41 0.80 -5.23
C ALA A 261 18.93 0.56 -5.17
N THR A 262 19.34 -0.71 -5.07
CA THR A 262 20.75 -1.11 -5.10
C THR A 262 21.39 -0.81 -6.46
N MET A 263 20.69 -1.06 -7.56
CA MET A 263 21.19 -0.72 -8.90
C MET A 263 21.41 0.78 -9.03
N ILE A 264 20.45 1.61 -8.61
CA ILE A 264 20.57 3.08 -8.67
C ILE A 264 21.76 3.57 -7.86
N TYR A 265 22.06 2.97 -6.71
CA TYR A 265 23.26 3.29 -5.95
C TYR A 265 24.55 3.14 -6.78
N PHE A 266 24.66 2.07 -7.58
CA PHE A 266 25.84 1.80 -8.39
C PHE A 266 25.86 2.56 -9.72
N ILE A 267 24.71 2.70 -10.40
CA ILE A 267 24.64 3.19 -11.78
C ILE A 267 24.07 4.61 -11.90
N GLN A 268 23.63 5.22 -10.80
CA GLN A 268 23.10 6.60 -10.76
C GLN A 268 22.02 6.87 -11.82
N PHE A 269 20.98 6.04 -11.85
CA PHE A 269 19.88 6.08 -12.84
C PHE A 269 20.24 5.77 -14.30
N ASN A 270 21.49 5.42 -14.62
CA ASN A 270 21.89 4.99 -15.97
C ASN A 270 21.54 3.51 -16.21
N PHE A 271 20.25 3.20 -16.27
CA PHE A 271 19.77 1.84 -16.51
C PHE A 271 20.16 1.33 -17.91
N PRO A 272 20.64 0.08 -18.02
CA PRO A 272 20.80 -0.57 -19.32
C PRO A 272 19.45 -0.69 -20.04
N LYS A 273 19.47 -0.62 -21.38
CA LYS A 273 18.29 -0.84 -22.22
C LYS A 273 17.60 -2.17 -21.85
N GLY A 274 16.28 -2.13 -21.72
CA GLY A 274 15.47 -3.29 -21.33
C GLY A 274 15.30 -3.48 -19.83
N LEU A 275 16.07 -2.79 -18.99
CA LEU A 275 15.90 -2.77 -17.53
C LEU A 275 15.26 -1.47 -17.01
N GLU A 276 14.93 -0.55 -17.91
CA GLU A 276 14.32 0.75 -17.58
C GLU A 276 12.99 0.61 -16.81
N PHE A 277 12.25 -0.48 -17.02
CA PHE A 277 11.00 -0.74 -16.28
C PHE A 277 11.22 -0.86 -14.77
N LEU A 278 12.43 -1.21 -14.32
CA LEU A 278 12.77 -1.30 -12.90
C LEU A 278 12.62 0.06 -12.20
N MET A 279 12.77 1.17 -12.93
CA MET A 279 12.53 2.53 -12.42
C MET A 279 11.18 2.68 -11.74
N LEU A 280 10.18 1.92 -12.18
CA LEU A 280 8.86 1.90 -11.55
C LEU A 280 8.95 1.65 -10.04
N PHE A 281 9.82 0.72 -9.61
CA PHE A 281 9.97 0.37 -8.20
C PHE A 281 10.74 1.41 -7.38
N PHE A 282 11.36 2.40 -8.02
CA PHE A 282 11.97 3.53 -7.32
C PHE A 282 10.98 4.68 -7.10
N ILE A 283 9.79 4.65 -7.69
CA ILE A 283 8.76 5.66 -7.51
C ILE A 283 8.04 5.47 -6.16
N PRO A 284 7.76 6.53 -5.39
CA PRO A 284 7.17 6.43 -4.05
C PRO A 284 5.77 5.80 -4.02
N GLY A 285 5.05 5.84 -5.14
CA GLY A 285 3.73 5.22 -5.27
C GLY A 285 3.72 3.70 -5.18
N ILE A 286 4.79 3.00 -5.57
CA ILE A 286 4.82 1.52 -5.58
C ILE A 286 4.82 0.92 -4.17
N PRO A 287 5.63 1.39 -3.21
CA PRO A 287 5.50 0.99 -1.81
C PRO A 287 4.06 1.14 -1.28
N PHE A 288 3.39 2.27 -1.57
CA PHE A 288 1.99 2.47 -1.16
C PHE A 288 1.02 1.50 -1.86
N PHE A 289 1.24 1.17 -3.13
CA PHE A 289 0.44 0.17 -3.82
C PHE A 289 0.58 -1.23 -3.20
N LEU A 290 1.78 -1.63 -2.77
CA LEU A 290 1.98 -2.90 -2.07
C LEU A 290 1.36 -2.89 -0.66
N LEU A 291 1.42 -1.76 0.04
CA LEU A 291 0.72 -1.58 1.32
C LEU A 291 -0.81 -1.64 1.15
N TYR A 292 -1.34 -1.05 0.08
CA TYR A 292 -2.74 -1.16 -0.31
C TYR A 292 -3.13 -2.62 -0.54
N TRP A 293 -2.35 -3.35 -1.33
CA TRP A 293 -2.54 -4.78 -1.58
C TRP A 293 -2.60 -5.55 -0.26
N LEU A 294 -1.68 -5.30 0.67
CA LEU A 294 -1.69 -5.92 1.98
C LEU A 294 -2.99 -5.62 2.74
N GLY A 295 -3.50 -4.38 2.68
CA GLY A 295 -4.80 -3.99 3.20
C GLY A 295 -5.95 -4.81 2.60
N VAL A 296 -6.00 -4.97 1.27
CA VAL A 296 -6.98 -5.82 0.60
C VAL A 296 -6.89 -7.26 1.12
N ALA A 297 -5.68 -7.83 1.18
CA ALA A 297 -5.47 -9.21 1.60
C ALA A 297 -5.91 -9.47 3.06
N LEU A 298 -5.74 -8.47 3.93
CA LEU A 298 -6.20 -8.52 5.32
C LEU A 298 -7.73 -8.49 5.42
N LEU A 299 -8.39 -7.65 4.62
CA LEU A 299 -9.85 -7.51 4.64
C LEU A 299 -10.58 -8.67 3.95
N THR A 300 -9.99 -9.27 2.91
CA THR A 300 -10.66 -10.33 2.14
C THR A 300 -10.41 -11.72 2.68
N LYS A 301 -9.57 -11.89 3.71
CA LYS A 301 -9.39 -13.20 4.32
C LYS A 301 -10.67 -13.64 5.02
N SER A 302 -11.37 -14.57 4.39
CA SER A 302 -12.49 -15.28 5.00
C SER A 302 -11.98 -16.01 6.25
N LYS A 303 -12.36 -15.53 7.45
CA LYS A 303 -12.27 -16.33 8.67
C LYS A 303 -12.96 -17.66 8.35
N LYS A 304 -12.24 -18.77 8.53
CA LYS A 304 -12.83 -20.10 8.58
C LYS A 304 -13.95 -19.98 9.60
N SER A 305 -15.20 -20.04 9.15
CA SER A 305 -16.35 -19.83 10.02
C SER A 305 -16.16 -20.70 11.26
N ARG A 306 -16.12 -20.09 12.45
CA ARG A 306 -16.49 -20.80 13.67
C ARG A 306 -17.95 -21.18 13.46
N ILE A 307 -18.19 -22.32 12.80
CA ILE A 307 -19.44 -23.07 12.95
C ILE A 307 -19.16 -24.03 14.10
N THR A 308 -19.03 -23.44 15.28
CA THR A 308 -18.98 -24.08 16.59
C THR A 308 -19.25 -22.96 17.56
N GLU A 309 -20.53 -22.77 17.85
CA GLU A 309 -21.10 -22.23 19.09
C GLU A 309 -22.58 -21.95 18.80
N HIS A 310 -23.36 -23.03 18.72
CA HIS A 310 -24.52 -23.30 19.57
C HIS A 310 -25.00 -24.74 19.31
#